data_AF-A0A7X9M3K3-F1
#
_entry.id   AF-A0A7X9M3K3-F1
#
_cell.length_a   1.000
_cell.length_b   1.000
_cell.length_c   1.000
_cell.angle_alpha   90.00
_cell.angle_beta   90.00
_cell.angle_gamma   90.00
#
_symmetry.space_group_name_H-M   'P 1'
#
loop_
_entity.id
_entity.type
_entity.pdbx_description
1 polymer ?
#
loop_
_entity_poly.entity_id
_entity_poly.type
_entity_poly.pdbx_seq_one_letter_code
_entity_poly.pdbx_strand_id
1 'polypeptide(L)'
;MPLSDQDQVNLLKDILTNHQTDCCGSVSECEQLDRLVSSLMDNSNINQNVKSVLRKIQSYSQSGIHAANLNQHIEASQQSLSSWVNDIDEFS
;
A
#
# COMPACT_ATOMS: atom_id res chain seq x y z
N MET A 1 17.85 -9.80 6.13
CA MET A 1 18.48 -8.53 5.71
C MET A 1 17.38 -7.48 5.74
N PRO A 2 17.54 -6.32 6.39
CA PRO A 2 16.53 -5.26 6.34
C PRO A 2 16.42 -4.77 4.88
N LEU A 3 15.19 -4.58 4.40
CA LEU A 3 14.94 -3.96 3.09
C LEU A 3 15.41 -2.50 3.14
N SER A 4 16.00 -2.00 2.05
CA SER A 4 16.23 -0.56 1.92
C SER A 4 14.91 0.17 1.71
N ASP A 5 14.87 1.48 1.95
CA ASP A 5 13.65 2.28 1.72
C ASP A 5 13.14 2.15 0.28
N GLN A 6 14.06 2.12 -0.70
CA GLN A 6 13.69 1.94 -2.10
C GLN A 6 13.08 0.56 -2.35
N ASP A 7 13.65 -0.50 -1.76
CA ASP A 7 13.10 -1.84 -1.89
C ASP A 7 11.71 -1.94 -1.23
N GLN A 8 11.49 -1.22 -0.13
CA GLN A 8 10.20 -1.13 0.53
C GLN A 8 9.16 -0.42 -0.33
N VAL A 9 9.53 0.69 -0.97
CA VAL A 9 8.65 1.42 -1.91
C VAL A 9 8.32 0.56 -3.13
N ASN A 10 9.30 -0.13 -3.70
CA ASN A 10 9.09 -1.04 -4.83
C ASN A 10 8.12 -2.17 -4.45
N LEU A 11 8.34 -2.81 -3.30
CA LEU A 11 7.48 -3.89 -2.81
C LEU A 11 6.07 -3.39 -2.48
N LEU A 12 5.94 -2.18 -1.91
CA LEU A 12 4.65 -1.53 -1.68
C LEU A 12 3.90 -1.35 -3.01
N LYS A 13 4.59 -0.83 -4.03
CA LYS A 13 4.02 -0.62 -5.37
C LYS A 13 3.59 -1.95 -6.00
N ASP A 14 4.42 -2.98 -5.91
CA ASP A 14 4.14 -4.30 -6.49
C ASP A 14 2.85 -4.90 -5.92
N ILE A 15 2.68 -4.88 -4.59
CA ILE A 15 1.47 -5.42 -3.93
C ILE A 15 0.23 -4.60 -4.32
N LEU A 16 0.33 -3.27 -4.34
CA LEU A 16 -0.78 -2.41 -4.75
C LEU A 16 -1.16 -2.61 -6.21
N THR A 17 -0.17 -2.82 -7.07
CA THR A 17 -0.38 -3.13 -8.50
C THR A 17 -1.08 -4.47 -8.65
N ASN A 18 -0.68 -5.50 -7.91
CA ASN A 18 -1.36 -6.80 -7.93
C ASN A 18 -2.83 -6.68 -7.51
N HIS A 19 -3.13 -5.98 -6.41
CA HIS A 19 -4.51 -5.71 -5.99
C HIS A 19 -5.30 -4.95 -7.07
N GLN A 20 -4.67 -4.02 -7.78
CA GLN A 20 -5.28 -3.26 -8.86
C GLN A 20 -5.57 -4.15 -10.08
N THR A 21 -4.57 -4.89 -10.58
CA THR A 21 -4.69 -5.68 -11.82
C THR A 21 -5.56 -6.91 -11.64
N ASP A 22 -5.40 -7.61 -10.52
CA ASP A 22 -6.02 -8.91 -10.30
C ASP A 22 -7.38 -8.78 -9.62
N CYS A 23 -7.70 -7.57 -9.11
CA CYS A 23 -8.91 -7.27 -8.33
C CYS A 23 -9.12 -8.22 -7.12
N CYS A 24 -8.05 -8.85 -6.66
CA CYS A 24 -8.04 -9.79 -5.56
C CYS A 24 -6.71 -9.74 -4.82
N GLY A 25 -6.65 -10.39 -3.66
CA GLY A 25 -5.48 -10.38 -2.79
C GLY A 25 -5.72 -11.22 -1.55
N SER A 26 -4.78 -11.15 -0.62
CA SER A 26 -4.76 -11.93 0.61
C SER A 26 -4.63 -11.05 1.85
N VAL A 27 -5.07 -11.59 3.00
CA VAL A 27 -4.88 -10.93 4.30
C VAL A 27 -3.39 -10.69 4.56
N SER A 28 -2.52 -11.63 4.18
CA SER A 28 -1.06 -11.50 4.32
C SER A 28 -0.48 -10.35 3.51
N GLU A 29 -0.99 -10.09 2.30
CA GLU A 29 -0.60 -8.91 1.52
C GLU A 29 -1.05 -7.60 2.20
N CYS A 30 -2.25 -7.57 2.79
CA CYS A 30 -2.71 -6.42 3.57
C CYS A 30 -1.84 -6.19 4.83
N GLU A 31 -1.48 -7.25 5.55
CA GLU A 31 -0.53 -7.17 6.66
C GLU A 31 0.86 -6.68 6.21
N GLN A 32 1.30 -7.10 5.03
CA GLN A 32 2.57 -6.69 4.46
C GLN A 32 2.55 -5.20 4.08
N LEU A 33 1.46 -4.71 3.47
CA LEU A 33 1.28 -3.28 3.19
C LEU A 33 1.33 -2.45 4.48
N ASP A 34 0.65 -2.88 5.55
CA ASP A 34 0.65 -2.17 6.83
C ASP A 34 2.05 -2.08 7.46
N ARG A 35 2.83 -3.17 7.40
CA ARG A 35 4.21 -3.19 7.88
C ARG A 35 5.13 -2.28 7.06
N LEU A 36 5.00 -2.30 5.73
CA LEU A 36 5.78 -1.46 4.83
C LEU A 36 5.48 0.01 5.06
N VAL A 37 4.19 0.37 5.15
CA VAL A 37 3.79 1.75 5.45
C VAL A 37 4.35 2.20 6.80
N SER A 38 4.25 1.37 7.84
CA SER A 38 4.78 1.72 9.16
C SER A 38 6.29 1.99 9.11
N SER A 39 7.06 1.11 8.45
CA SER A 39 8.51 1.30 8.28
C SER A 39 8.85 2.56 7.47
N LEU A 40 8.12 2.83 6.39
CA LEU A 40 8.33 4.03 5.57
C LEU A 40 7.96 5.30 6.35
N MET A 41 6.88 5.29 7.12
CA MET A 41 6.43 6.45 7.92
C MET A 41 7.42 6.84 9.02
N ASP A 42 8.20 5.89 9.56
CA ASP A 42 9.26 6.15 10.52
C ASP A 42 10.49 6.84 9.88
N ASN A 43 10.61 6.80 8.54
CA ASN A 43 11.66 7.49 7.82
C ASN A 43 11.39 9.01 7.79
N SER A 44 12.29 9.76 8.41
CA SER A 44 12.10 11.19 8.70
C SER A 44 12.13 12.09 7.45
N ASN A 45 12.68 11.61 6.33
CA ASN A 45 12.95 12.41 5.13
C ASN A 45 11.85 12.36 4.06
N ILE A 46 10.71 11.75 4.37
CA ILE A 46 9.61 11.61 3.41
C ILE A 46 8.75 12.89 3.34
N ASN A 47 8.47 13.34 2.10
CA ASN A 47 7.62 14.49 1.79
C ASN A 47 6.20 14.32 2.39
N GLN A 48 5.57 15.43 2.81
CA GLN A 48 4.22 15.45 3.35
C GLN A 48 3.16 14.88 2.40
N ASN A 49 3.29 15.04 1.09
CA ASN A 49 2.38 14.42 0.11
C ASN A 49 2.44 12.89 0.19
N VAL A 50 3.67 12.35 0.20
CA VAL A 50 3.93 10.92 0.34
C VAL A 50 3.37 10.36 1.65
N LYS A 51 3.57 11.07 2.78
CA LYS A 51 2.98 10.69 4.07
C LYS A 51 1.45 10.63 4.04
N SER A 52 0.81 11.49 3.25
CA SER A 52 -0.65 11.48 3.06
C SER A 52 -1.10 10.21 2.32
N VAL A 53 -0.40 9.83 1.25
CA VAL A 53 -0.67 8.61 0.48
C VAL A 53 -0.45 7.37 1.35
N LEU A 54 0.69 7.29 2.05
CA LEU A 54 1.00 6.18 2.96
C LEU A 54 -0.08 5.96 4.01
N ARG A 55 -0.60 7.02 4.66
CA ARG A 55 -1.71 6.89 5.62
C ARG A 55 -2.99 6.32 5.02
N LYS A 56 -3.32 6.70 3.78
CA LYS A 56 -4.48 6.15 3.07
C LYS A 56 -4.29 4.66 2.80
N ILE A 57 -3.10 4.27 2.35
CA ILE A 57 -2.73 2.85 2.14
C ILE A 57 -2.79 2.08 3.46
N GLN A 58 -2.34 2.67 4.57
CA GLN A 58 -2.47 2.06 5.90
C GLN A 58 -3.93 1.77 6.26
N SER A 59 -4.80 2.76 6.09
CA SER A 59 -6.24 2.62 6.38
C SER A 59 -6.90 1.55 5.51
N TYR A 60 -6.54 1.50 4.23
CA TYR A 60 -6.98 0.47 3.30
C TYR A 60 -6.52 -0.93 3.73
N SER A 61 -5.26 -1.04 4.14
CA SER A 61 -4.65 -2.30 4.57
C SER A 61 -5.31 -2.84 5.83
N GLN A 62 -5.47 -1.99 6.85
CA GLN A 62 -6.16 -2.34 8.10
C GLN A 62 -7.61 -2.76 7.87
N SER A 63 -8.32 -2.05 6.98
CA SER A 63 -9.69 -2.42 6.60
C SER A 63 -9.73 -3.76 5.85
N GLY A 64 -8.75 -4.02 4.98
CA GLY A 64 -8.61 -5.26 4.23
C GLY A 64 -8.31 -6.47 5.12
N ILE A 65 -7.44 -6.32 6.14
CA ILE A 65 -7.12 -7.38 7.11
C ILE A 65 -8.39 -7.88 7.82
N HIS A 66 -9.33 -6.97 8.12
CA HIS A 66 -10.56 -7.28 8.83
C HIS A 66 -11.79 -7.43 7.91
N ALA A 67 -11.61 -7.37 6.59
CA ALA A 67 -12.72 -7.44 5.65
C ALA A 67 -13.33 -8.84 5.62
N ALA A 68 -14.65 -8.92 5.74
CA ALA A 68 -15.38 -10.19 5.57
C ALA A 68 -15.28 -10.73 4.13
N ASN A 69 -15.15 -9.83 3.15
CA ASN A 69 -14.89 -10.15 1.76
C ASN A 69 -13.79 -9.22 1.24
N LEU A 70 -12.56 -9.73 1.18
CA LEU A 70 -11.39 -8.96 0.76
C LEU A 70 -11.46 -8.56 -0.72
N ASN A 71 -11.92 -9.44 -1.61
CA ASN A 71 -12.03 -9.12 -3.03
C ASN A 71 -13.00 -7.96 -3.26
N GLN A 72 -14.15 -7.95 -2.57
CA GLN A 72 -15.09 -6.83 -2.64
C GLN A 72 -14.47 -5.52 -2.11
N HIS A 73 -13.66 -5.58 -1.04
CA HIS A 73 -12.93 -4.42 -0.52
C HIS A 73 -11.91 -3.88 -1.53
N ILE A 74 -11.20 -4.79 -2.23
CA ILE A 74 -10.23 -4.45 -3.29
C ILE A 74 -10.95 -3.82 -4.49
N GLU A 75 -12.03 -4.43 -4.97
CA GLU A 75 -12.87 -3.92 -6.06
C GLU A 75 -13.42 -2.52 -5.74
N ALA A 76 -13.94 -2.32 -4.52
CA ALA A 76 -14.44 -1.01 -4.08
C ALA A 76 -13.33 0.05 -3.97
N SER A 77 -12.07 -0.37 -3.87
CA SER A 77 -10.91 0.51 -3.72
C SER A 77 -10.14 0.76 -5.02
N GLN A 78 -10.60 0.26 -6.17
CA GLN A 78 -9.88 0.31 -7.45
C GLN A 78 -9.45 1.73 -7.88
N GLN A 79 -10.31 2.73 -7.69
CA GLN A 79 -9.96 4.11 -7.99
C GLN A 79 -8.82 4.61 -7.10
N SER A 80 -8.86 4.26 -5.81
CA SER A 80 -7.81 4.62 -4.84
C SER A 80 -6.51 3.89 -5.15
N LEU A 81 -6.55 2.59 -5.43
CA LEU A 81 -5.39 1.78 -5.83
C LEU A 81 -4.71 2.38 -7.06
N SER A 82 -5.51 2.74 -8.08
CA SER A 82 -5.00 3.38 -9.30
C SER A 82 -4.32 4.72 -9.02
N SER A 83 -4.89 5.53 -8.12
CA SER A 83 -4.25 6.79 -7.70
C SER A 83 -2.92 6.52 -7.00
N TRP A 84 -2.90 5.59 -6.03
CA TRP A 84 -1.71 5.35 -5.22
C TRP A 84 -0.56 4.74 -6.02
N VAL A 85 -0.84 3.82 -6.96
CA VAL A 85 0.18 3.26 -7.84
C VAL A 85 0.86 4.36 -8.65
N ASN A 86 0.10 5.34 -9.15
CA ASN A 86 0.64 6.50 -9.86
C ASN A 86 1.38 7.45 -8.90
N ASP A 87 0.83 7.73 -7.73
CA ASP A 87 1.43 8.65 -6.74
C ASP A 87 2.77 8.09 -6.22
N ILE A 88 2.91 6.78 -6.11
CA ILE A 88 4.15 6.11 -5.66
C ILE A 88 5.29 6.27 -6.68
N ASP A 89 4.99 6.42 -7.97
CA ASP A 89 6.03 6.73 -8.97
C ASP A 89 6.69 8.10 -8.72
N GLU A 90 6.04 8.99 -7.97
CA GLU A 90 6.62 10.27 -7.55
C GLU A 90 7.50 10.17 -6.28
N PHE A 91 7.64 8.97 -5.70
CA PHE A 91 8.46 8.80 -4.48
C PHE A 91 9.96 8.67 -4.80
N SER A 92 10.33 8.52 -6.08
CA SER A 92 11.71 8.38 -6.58
C SER A 92 12.35 9.69 -7.01
#